data_AF-A0A7S2N8L1-F1
#
_entry.id   AF-A0A7S2N8L1-F1
#
_cell.length_a   1.000
_cell.length_b   1.000
_cell.length_c   1.000
_cell.angle_alpha   90.00
_cell.angle_beta   90.00
_cell.angle_gamma   90.00
#
_symmetry.space_group_name_H-M   'P 1'
#
loop_
_entity.id
_entity.type
_entity.pdbx_description
1 polymer ?
#
loop_
_entity_poly.entity_id
_entity_poly.type
_entity_poly.pdbx_seq_one_letter_code
_entity_poly.pdbx_strand_id
1 'polypeptide(L)'
;GDLHGQFRDMLLLFHAFGMPGTSECPRVVFNGDFVDRGKHQLEVVAVLFSLKILYPDQVFMNRGNHEDHHMNQRYGFQKSCEALGPHVGMATYTAIQDVFQHLPS
;
A
#
# COMPACT_ATOMS: atom_id res chain seq x y z
N GLY A 1 2.25 -2.64 -11.67
CA GLY A 1 2.22 -1.22 -12.05
C GLY A 1 1.59 -0.44 -10.92
N ASP A 2 1.69 0.87 -10.97
CA ASP A 2 1.28 1.79 -9.91
C ASP A 2 -0.18 1.59 -9.49
N LEU A 3 -0.44 1.63 -8.18
CA LEU A 3 -1.78 1.48 -7.64
C LEU A 3 -2.47 2.84 -7.41
N HIS A 4 -1.75 3.91 -7.08
CA HIS A 4 -2.28 5.28 -6.89
C HIS A 4 -3.56 5.33 -6.03
N GLY A 5 -3.67 4.50 -4.99
CA GLY A 5 -4.88 4.39 -4.17
C GLY A 5 -6.14 3.88 -4.90
N GLN A 6 -6.01 3.23 -6.05
CA GLN A 6 -7.08 2.62 -6.84
C GLN A 6 -7.37 1.19 -6.38
N PHE A 7 -8.05 1.07 -5.23
CA PHE A 7 -8.45 -0.21 -4.64
C PHE A 7 -9.15 -1.16 -5.62
N ARG A 8 -9.91 -0.62 -6.57
CA ARG A 8 -10.62 -1.40 -7.59
C ARG A 8 -9.69 -2.16 -8.52
N ASP A 9 -8.53 -1.60 -8.86
CA ASP A 9 -7.59 -2.25 -9.77
C ASP A 9 -6.86 -3.41 -9.07
N MET A 10 -6.61 -3.26 -7.76
CA MET A 10 -6.13 -4.36 -6.92
C MET A 10 -7.14 -5.52 -6.85
N LEU A 11 -8.43 -5.23 -6.69
CA LEU A 11 -9.49 -6.25 -6.72
C LEU A 11 -9.62 -6.93 -8.08
N LEU A 12 -9.47 -6.18 -9.18
CA LEU A 12 -9.49 -6.74 -10.53
C LEU A 12 -8.30 -7.69 -10.77
N LEU A 13 -7.12 -7.36 -10.24
CA LEU A 13 -5.95 -8.24 -10.30
C LEU A 13 -6.21 -9.55 -9.57
N PHE A 14 -6.80 -9.51 -8.37
CA PHE A 14 -7.17 -10.72 -7.64
C PHE A 14 -8.27 -11.53 -8.31
N HIS A 15 -9.21 -10.87 -9.00
CA HIS A 15 -10.22 -11.57 -9.78
C HIS A 15 -9.62 -12.31 -10.99
N ALA A 16 -8.66 -11.67 -11.66
CA ALA A 16 -8.04 -12.22 -12.88
C ALA A 16 -7.02 -13.33 -12.60
N PHE A 17 -6.24 -13.21 -11.53
CA PHE A 17 -5.10 -14.10 -11.25
C PHE A 17 -5.28 -14.91 -9.96
N GLY A 18 -6.43 -14.81 -9.31
CA GLY A 18 -6.69 -15.44 -8.01
C GLY A 18 -6.13 -14.62 -6.84
N MET A 19 -6.64 -14.91 -5.65
CA MET A 19 -6.13 -14.33 -4.40
C MET A 19 -4.80 -14.99 -4.02
N PRO A 20 -3.84 -14.23 -3.46
CA PRO A 20 -2.66 -14.82 -2.83
C PRO A 20 -3.06 -15.91 -1.83
N GLY A 21 -2.32 -17.02 -1.83
CA GLY A 21 -2.64 -18.21 -1.04
C GLY A 21 -3.41 -19.31 -1.79
N THR A 22 -3.91 -19.06 -3.00
CA THR A 22 -4.44 -20.14 -3.87
C THR A 22 -3.34 -20.74 -4.74
N SER A 23 -3.52 -21.98 -5.20
CA SER A 23 -2.58 -22.66 -6.11
C SER A 23 -2.48 -22.01 -7.49
N GLU A 24 -3.47 -21.19 -7.85
CA GLU A 24 -3.59 -20.53 -9.15
C GLU A 24 -2.89 -19.17 -9.17
N CYS A 25 -2.63 -18.58 -8.00
CA CYS A 25 -2.06 -17.25 -7.88
C CYS A 25 -0.54 -17.27 -8.06
N PRO A 26 0.03 -16.56 -9.05
CA PRO A 26 1.47 -16.43 -9.19
C PRO A 26 2.04 -15.52 -8.08
N ARG A 27 3.37 -15.52 -7.94
CA ARG A 27 4.03 -14.51 -7.11
C ARG A 27 3.78 -13.12 -7.68
N VAL A 28 3.36 -12.18 -6.82
CA VAL A 28 3.00 -10.81 -7.20
C VAL A 28 4.05 -9.85 -6.65
N VAL A 29 4.52 -8.94 -7.50
CA VAL A 29 5.41 -7.84 -7.12
C VAL A 29 4.67 -6.52 -7.34
N PHE A 30 4.48 -5.77 -6.26
CA PHE A 30 3.95 -4.41 -6.29
C PHE A 30 5.12 -3.42 -6.29
N ASN A 31 5.31 -2.70 -7.41
CA ASN A 31 6.44 -1.79 -7.62
C ASN A 31 6.12 -0.36 -7.18
N GLY A 32 5.90 -0.15 -5.88
CA GLY A 32 5.72 1.20 -5.32
C GLY A 32 4.46 1.92 -5.76
N ASP A 33 4.42 3.22 -5.46
CA ASP A 33 3.32 4.14 -5.76
C ASP A 33 1.96 3.59 -5.30
N PHE A 34 1.95 3.10 -4.05
CA PHE A 34 0.76 2.56 -3.38
C PHE A 34 -0.19 3.68 -2.97
N VAL A 35 0.40 4.81 -2.60
CA VAL A 35 -0.25 6.02 -2.09
C VAL A 35 -0.19 7.14 -3.13
N ASP A 36 -0.94 8.21 -2.89
CA ASP A 36 -1.17 9.39 -3.73
C ASP A 36 -2.30 9.30 -4.77
N ARG A 37 -2.95 10.47 -4.97
CA ARG A 37 -4.03 10.78 -5.94
C ARG A 37 -5.37 10.06 -5.75
N GLY A 38 -5.39 8.87 -5.16
CA GLY A 38 -6.61 8.11 -4.86
C GLY A 38 -7.33 8.53 -3.58
N LYS A 39 -8.62 8.17 -3.44
CA LYS A 39 -9.41 8.41 -2.22
C LYS A 39 -9.23 7.33 -1.14
N HIS A 40 -8.78 6.13 -1.53
CA HIS A 40 -8.73 4.93 -0.68
C HIS A 40 -7.30 4.49 -0.37
N GLN A 41 -6.40 5.45 -0.16
CA GLN A 41 -4.96 5.21 -0.02
C GLN A 41 -4.67 4.36 1.23
N LEU A 42 -5.35 4.64 2.34
CA LEU A 42 -5.14 3.92 3.59
C LEU A 42 -5.62 2.46 3.49
N GLU A 43 -6.75 2.23 2.83
CA GLU A 43 -7.30 0.89 2.62
C GLU A 43 -6.39 0.06 1.71
N VAL A 44 -5.83 0.68 0.66
CA VAL A 44 -4.84 0.02 -0.20
C VAL A 44 -3.61 -0.39 0.61
N VAL A 45 -3.01 0.51 1.39
CA VAL A 45 -1.84 0.19 2.22
C VAL A 45 -2.17 -0.91 3.24
N ALA A 46 -3.31 -0.83 3.91
CA ALA A 46 -3.74 -1.81 4.90
C ALA A 46 -3.88 -3.22 4.30
N VAL A 47 -4.46 -3.33 3.11
CA VAL A 47 -4.61 -4.63 2.43
C VAL A 47 -3.27 -5.15 1.93
N LEU A 48 -2.43 -4.31 1.31
CA LEU A 48 -1.10 -4.73 0.85
C LEU A 48 -0.25 -5.26 2.01
N PHE A 49 -0.24 -4.56 3.15
CA PHE A 49 0.51 -5.01 4.33
C PHE A 49 -0.05 -6.31 4.89
N SER A 50 -1.38 -6.44 4.97
CA SER A 50 -2.03 -7.69 5.41
C SER A 50 -1.66 -8.87 4.51
N LEU A 51 -1.67 -8.67 3.19
CA LEU A 51 -1.28 -9.69 2.21
C LEU A 51 0.21 -10.03 2.31
N LYS A 52 1.09 -9.05 2.52
CA LYS A 52 2.51 -9.29 2.73
C LYS A 52 2.78 -10.11 3.98
N ILE A 53 2.04 -9.87 5.07
CA ILE A 53 2.14 -10.62 6.32
C ILE A 53 1.63 -12.05 6.15
N LEU A 54 0.48 -12.23 5.50
CA LEU A 54 -0.14 -13.55 5.32
C LEU A 54 0.60 -14.41 4.29
N TYR A 55 1.15 -13.80 3.24
CA TYR A 55 1.75 -14.50 2.10
C TYR A 55 3.14 -13.94 1.75
N PRO A 56 4.11 -13.99 2.68
CA PRO A 56 5.41 -13.32 2.52
C PRO A 56 6.24 -13.84 1.35
N ASP A 57 6.04 -15.10 0.95
CA ASP A 57 6.75 -15.77 -0.16
C ASP A 57 6.06 -15.60 -1.53
N GLN A 58 4.87 -15.01 -1.55
CA GLN A 58 4.10 -14.76 -2.77
C GLN A 58 3.95 -13.27 -3.06
N VAL A 59 3.83 -12.44 -2.03
CA VAL A 59 3.63 -11.00 -2.17
C VAL A 59 4.92 -10.26 -1.87
N PHE A 60 5.40 -9.49 -2.82
CA PHE A 60 6.59 -8.66 -2.71
C PHE A 60 6.23 -7.20 -2.98
N MET A 61 6.87 -6.29 -2.26
CA MET A 61 6.63 -4.85 -2.35
C MET A 61 7.98 -4.16 -2.49
N ASN A 62 8.14 -3.37 -3.55
CA ASN A 62 9.28 -2.49 -3.73
C ASN A 62 8.86 -1.05 -3.44
N ARG A 63 9.80 -0.21 -3.04
CA ARG A 63 9.59 1.20 -2.76
C ARG A 63 9.49 1.98 -4.07
N GLY A 64 8.47 2.80 -4.22
CA GLY A 64 8.36 3.79 -5.29
C GLY A 64 8.77 5.18 -4.82
N ASN A 65 8.64 6.15 -5.71
CA ASN A 65 8.99 7.55 -5.48
C ASN A 65 7.96 8.29 -4.61
N HIS A 66 6.74 7.76 -4.49
CA HIS A 66 5.69 8.33 -3.65
C HIS A 66 5.68 7.81 -2.20
N GLU A 67 6.46 6.77 -1.89
CA GLU A 67 6.76 6.30 -0.54
C GLU A 67 7.86 7.15 0.14
N ASP A 68 7.82 8.47 -0.03
CA ASP A 68 8.71 9.45 0.59
C ASP A 68 7.92 10.50 1.39
N HIS A 69 8.48 10.96 2.51
CA HIS A 69 7.83 11.89 3.42
C HIS A 69 7.42 13.20 2.72
N HIS A 70 8.26 13.70 1.80
CA HIS A 70 7.98 14.94 1.08
C HIS A 70 6.80 14.80 0.10
N MET A 71 6.65 13.64 -0.53
CA MET A 71 5.54 13.38 -1.46
C MET A 71 4.24 13.17 -0.69
N ASN A 72 4.27 12.38 0.37
CA ASN A 72 3.09 12.07 1.21
C ASN A 72 2.46 13.32 1.86
N GLN A 73 3.29 14.27 2.31
CA GLN A 73 2.81 15.56 2.80
C GLN A 73 2.13 16.41 1.72
N ARG A 74 2.68 16.36 0.49
CA ARG A 74 2.22 17.19 -0.63
C ARG A 74 0.96 16.66 -1.30
N TYR A 75 0.75 15.35 -1.31
CA TYR A 75 -0.29 14.69 -2.12
C TYR A 75 -1.42 14.03 -1.31
N GLY A 76 -1.43 14.23 0.01
CA GLY A 76 -2.63 14.08 0.83
C GLY A 76 -2.73 12.79 1.64
N PHE A 77 -1.74 11.89 1.55
CA PHE A 77 -1.74 10.66 2.35
C PHE A 77 -1.75 10.94 3.87
N GLN A 78 -1.00 11.95 4.33
CA GLN A 78 -1.05 12.37 5.73
C GLN A 78 -2.47 12.75 6.16
N LYS A 79 -3.19 13.51 5.32
CA LYS A 79 -4.59 13.91 5.60
C LYS A 79 -5.54 12.72 5.65
N SER A 80 -5.32 11.71 4.79
CA SER A 80 -6.07 10.45 4.84
C SER A 80 -5.89 9.74 6.16
N CYS A 81 -4.68 9.76 6.73
CA CYS A 81 -4.44 9.20 8.07
C CYS A 81 -5.07 10.06 9.16
N GLU A 82 -4.93 11.39 9.11
CA GLU A 82 -5.51 12.33 10.08
C GLU A 82 -7.04 12.23 10.20
N ALA A 83 -7.73 11.76 9.16
CA ALA A 83 -9.17 11.49 9.20
C ALA A 83 -9.56 10.41 10.24
N LEU A 84 -8.62 9.58 10.71
CA LEU A 84 -8.80 8.64 11.83
C LEU A 84 -8.81 9.33 13.21
N GLY A 85 -8.57 10.64 13.25
CA GLY A 85 -8.42 11.43 14.47
C GLY A 85 -6.96 11.81 14.75
N PRO A 86 -6.71 12.90 15.50
CA PRO A 86 -5.40 13.54 15.56
C PRO A 86 -4.29 12.64 16.13
N HIS A 87 -4.58 11.85 17.17
CA HIS A 87 -3.60 10.97 17.78
C HIS A 87 -3.38 9.69 16.98
N VAL A 88 -4.48 9.01 16.62
CA VAL A 88 -4.43 7.73 15.88
C VAL A 88 -3.86 7.95 14.48
N GLY A 89 -4.35 8.96 13.77
CA GLY A 89 -3.91 9.27 12.42
C GLY A 89 -2.42 9.59 12.33
N MET A 90 -1.89 10.38 13.26
CA MET A 90 -0.45 10.68 13.28
C MET A 90 0.38 9.42 13.57
N ALA A 91 -0.02 8.61 14.55
CA ALA A 91 0.67 7.35 14.86
C ALA A 91 0.64 6.38 13.68
N THR A 92 -0.50 6.24 13.00
CA THR A 92 -0.65 5.42 11.79
C THR A 92 0.25 5.92 10.66
N TYR A 93 0.27 7.23 10.42
CA TYR A 93 1.12 7.83 9.40
C TYR A 93 2.61 7.56 9.67
N THR A 94 3.08 7.82 10.89
CA THR A 94 4.47 7.56 11.27
C THR A 94 4.85 6.10 11.10
N ALA A 95 4.01 5.17 11.59
CA ALA A 95 4.29 3.74 11.45
C ALA A 95 4.38 3.29 9.99
N ILE A 96 3.52 3.82 9.11
CA ILE A 96 3.55 3.49 7.68
C ILE A 96 4.82 4.07 7.02
N GLN A 97 5.22 5.30 7.37
CA GLN A 97 6.47 5.89 6.88
C GLN A 97 7.69 5.06 7.29
N ASP A 98 7.73 4.58 8.53
CA ASP A 98 8.81 3.71 9.01
C ASP A 98 8.88 2.42 8.19
N VAL A 99 7.74 1.79 7.88
CA VAL A 99 7.70 0.59 7.02
C VAL A 99 8.21 0.91 5.60
N PHE A 100 7.78 2.02 5.02
CA PHE A 100 8.21 2.44 3.68
C PHE A 100 9.72 2.61 3.55
N GLN A 101 10.41 3.07 4.61
CA GLN A 101 11.87 3.20 4.62
C GLN A 101 12.60 1.84 4.54
N HIS A 102 11.95 0.76 4.94
CA HIS A 102 12.52 -0.60 4.92
C HIS A 102 12.19 -1.38 3.64
N LEU A 103 11.39 -0.80 2.73
CA LEU A 103 11.08 -1.46 1.46
C LEU A 103 12.29 -1.44 0.51
N PRO A 104 12.56 -2.55 -0.22
CA PRO A 104 13.64 -2.62 -1.20
C PRO A 104 13.40 -1.67 -2.36
N SER A 105 14.49 -1.09 -2.88
CA SER A 105 14.49 -0.21 -4.07
C SER A 105 14.57 -0.99 -5.37
#